data_AF-A0A967CN70-F1
#
_entry.id   AF-A0A967CN70-F1
#
_cell.length_a   1.000
_cell.length_b   1.000
_cell.length_c   1.000
_cell.angle_alpha   90.00
_cell.angle_beta   90.00
_cell.angle_gamma   90.00
#
_symmetry.space_group_name_H-M   'P 1'
#
loop_
_entity.id
_entity.type
_entity.pdbx_description
1 polymer ?
#
loop_
_entity_poly.entity_id
_entity_poly.type
_entity_poly.pdbx_seq_one_letter_code
_entity_poly.pdbx_strand_id
1 'polypeptide(L)'
;MPTYTFRNKDTGEVFEQFMSISELDVYKESHPELVQQPSAPFIGDAVRLGLKKADPAFRDYLKSMNKANSKGVTKSTINYD
;
A
#
# COMPACT_ATOMS: atom_id res chain seq x y z
N MET A 1 -11.43 7.13 12.88
CA MET A 1 -10.99 6.52 14.14
C MET A 1 -9.61 5.92 13.90
N PRO A 2 -8.58 6.36 14.63
CA PRO A 2 -7.22 5.84 14.50
C PRO A 2 -7.03 4.46 15.18
N THR A 3 -6.03 3.72 14.71
CA THR A 3 -5.55 2.49 15.35
C THR A 3 -4.26 2.81 16.11
N TYR A 4 -4.18 2.39 17.37
CA TYR A 4 -2.99 2.57 18.20
C TYR A 4 -2.40 1.20 18.57
N THR A 5 -1.07 1.12 18.58
CA THR A 5 -0.35 -0.09 18.99
C THR A 5 0.10 0.07 20.44
N PHE A 6 -0.23 -0.92 21.27
CA PHE A 6 0.19 -0.98 22.67
C PHE A 6 1.07 -2.21 22.90
N ARG A 7 2.00 -2.07 23.84
CA ARG A 7 2.85 -3.14 24.34
C ARG A 7 2.63 -3.30 25.84
N ASN A 8 2.32 -4.51 26.29
CA ASN A 8 2.25 -4.83 27.71
C ASN A 8 3.68 -4.99 28.27
N LYS A 9 4.00 -4.29 29.36
CA LYS A 9 5.31 -4.38 30.02
C LYS A 9 5.58 -5.73 30.66
N ASP A 10 4.54 -6.39 31.16
CA ASP A 10 4.64 -7.60 31.97
C ASP A 10 4.73 -8.86 31.10
N THR A 11 3.90 -8.96 30.06
CA THR A 11 3.89 -10.12 29.13
C THR A 11 4.76 -9.90 27.91
N GLY A 12 5.06 -8.64 27.56
CA GLY A 12 5.76 -8.27 26.34
C GLY A 12 4.89 -8.32 25.08
N GLU A 13 3.61 -8.66 25.20
CA GLU A 13 2.69 -8.79 24.07
C GLU A 13 2.36 -7.43 23.44
N VAL A 14 2.28 -7.42 22.11
CA VAL A 14 1.97 -6.23 21.31
C VAL A 14 0.65 -6.46 20.59
N PHE A 15 -0.29 -5.52 20.74
CA PHE A 15 -1.60 -5.59 20.09
C PHE A 15 -2.05 -4.21 19.59
N GLU A 16 -3.04 -4.23 18.70
CA GLU A 16 -3.63 -3.04 18.10
C GLU A 16 -5.02 -2.80 18.66
N GLN A 17 -5.31 -1.54 19.01
CA GLN A 17 -6.57 -1.11 19.57
C GLN A 17 -7.12 0.05 18.76
N PHE A 18 -8.38 -0.07 18.32
CA PHE A 18 -9.10 0.95 17.59
C PHE A 18 -9.93 1.80 18.55
N MET A 19 -9.61 3.08 18.70
CA MET A 19 -10.29 3.99 19.63
C MET A 19 -10.20 5.45 19.17
N SER A 20 -11.02 6.31 19.75
CA SER A 20 -10.93 7.76 19.53
C SER A 20 -9.76 8.38 20.30
N ILE A 21 -9.36 9.60 19.94
CA ILE A 21 -8.34 10.32 20.70
C ILE A 21 -8.80 10.63 22.13
N SER A 22 -10.09 10.90 22.32
CA SER A 22 -10.66 11.21 23.65
C SER A 22 -10.64 10.00 24.59
N GLU A 23 -10.82 8.79 24.05
CA GLU A 23 -10.76 7.55 24.83
C GLU A 23 -9.32 7.13 25.15
N LEU A 24 -8.35 7.54 24.33
CA LEU A 24 -6.94 7.19 24.51
C LEU A 24 -6.38 7.67 25.86
N ASP A 25 -6.72 8.88 26.28
CA ASP A 25 -6.23 9.44 27.53
C ASP A 25 -6.74 8.64 28.73
N VAL A 26 -8.04 8.32 28.75
CA VAL A 26 -8.67 7.47 29.77
C VAL A 26 -8.09 6.05 29.76
N TYR A 27 -7.83 5.51 28.56
CA TYR A 27 -7.27 4.16 28.41
C TYR A 27 -5.85 4.06 28.97
N LYS A 28 -5.02 5.09 28.77
CA LYS A 28 -3.66 5.16 29.33
C LYS A 28 -3.66 5.29 30.86
N GLU A 29 -4.59 6.04 31.43
CA GLU A 29 -4.71 6.19 32.89
C GLU A 29 -5.19 4.90 33.56
N SER A 30 -6.12 4.17 32.90
CA SER A 30 -6.68 2.93 33.44
C SER A 30 -5.75 1.71 33.31
N HIS A 31 -4.78 1.74 32.40
CA HIS A 31 -3.87 0.61 32.11
C HIS A 31 -2.39 1.04 32.11
N PRO A 32 -1.81 1.38 33.28
CA PRO A 32 -0.41 1.84 33.39
C PRO A 32 0.66 0.80 32.99
N GLU A 33 0.27 -0.48 32.92
CA GLU A 33 1.06 -1.61 32.41
C GLU A 33 1.26 -1.56 30.89
N LEU A 34 0.39 -0.85 30.17
CA LEU A 34 0.45 -0.72 28.72
C LEU A 34 1.24 0.52 28.31
N VAL A 35 2.15 0.35 27.35
CA VAL A 35 2.91 1.44 26.73
C VAL A 35 2.49 1.58 25.29
N GLN A 36 2.12 2.79 24.89
CA GLN A 36 1.89 3.10 23.49
C GLN A 36 3.21 2.99 22.73
N GLN A 37 3.27 2.10 21.75
CA GLN A 37 4.45 1.93 20.91
C GLN A 37 4.26 2.76 19.63
N PRO A 38 5.16 3.70 19.31
CA PRO A 38 5.09 4.40 18.03
C PRO A 38 5.28 3.38 16.91
N SER A 39 4.31 3.31 16.00
CA SER A 39 4.46 2.53 14.77
C SER A 39 5.44 3.27 13.86
N ALA A 40 6.44 2.55 13.34
CA ALA A 40 7.38 3.12 12.39
C ALA A 40 6.64 3.45 11.09
N PRO A 41 6.81 4.66 10.52
CA PRO A 41 6.26 4.94 9.20
C PRO A 41 6.91 3.99 8.18
N PHE A 42 6.10 3.44 7.27
CA PHE A 42 6.63 2.71 6.11
C PHE A 42 7.33 3.69 5.18
N ILE A 43 8.65 3.86 5.35
CA ILE A 43 9.48 4.68 4.48
C ILE A 43 9.95 3.79 3.32
N GLY A 44 9.34 3.97 2.15
CA GLY A 44 9.75 3.29 0.92
C GLY A 44 9.75 4.24 -0.27
N ASP A 45 10.77 4.12 -1.14
CA ASP A 45 10.82 4.87 -2.40
C ASP A 45 9.70 4.40 -3.33
N ALA A 46 8.74 5.29 -3.61
CA ALA A 46 7.58 5.01 -4.46
C ALA A 46 7.94 4.50 -5.86
N VAL A 47 9.13 4.86 -6.39
CA VAL A 47 9.62 4.36 -7.67
C VAL A 47 10.00 2.88 -7.56
N ARG A 48 10.76 2.51 -6.53
CA ARG A 48 11.20 1.12 -6.29
C ARG A 48 10.03 0.20 -5.93
N LEU A 49 9.02 0.74 -5.25
CA LEU A 49 7.81 0.00 -4.90
C LEU A 49 6.81 -0.14 -6.07
N GLY A 50 7.10 0.43 -7.24
CA GLY A 50 6.19 0.38 -8.40
C GLY A 50 4.90 1.18 -8.22
N LEU A 51 4.82 2.04 -7.19
CA LEU A 51 3.64 2.86 -6.90
C LEU A 51 3.56 4.09 -7.83
N LYS A 52 4.67 4.47 -8.46
CA LYS A 52 4.71 5.58 -9.41
C LYS A 52 4.44 5.10 -10.84
N LYS A 53 3.45 5.70 -11.50
CA LYS A 53 3.23 5.50 -12.94
C LYS A 53 4.42 6.04 -13.74
N ALA A 54 4.74 5.38 -14.85
CA ALA A 54 5.71 5.89 -15.82
C ALA A 54 5.31 7.28 -16.34
N ASP A 55 6.31 8.08 -16.73
CA ASP A 55 6.16 9.44 -17.26
C ASP A 55 5.09 9.48 -18.40
N PRO A 56 4.14 10.44 -18.37
CA PRO A 56 3.17 10.64 -19.44
C PRO A 56 3.77 10.66 -20.85
N ALA A 57 4.89 11.35 -21.06
CA ALA A 57 5.51 11.49 -22.38
C ALA A 57 6.02 10.14 -22.91
N PHE A 58 6.67 9.36 -22.04
CA PHE A 58 7.13 8.01 -22.38
C PHE A 58 5.96 7.07 -22.66
N ARG A 59 4.87 7.17 -21.88
CA ARG A 59 3.65 6.37 -22.13
C ARG A 59 3.03 6.68 -23.48
N ASP A 60 3.02 7.94 -23.91
CA ASP A 60 2.45 8.32 -25.21
C ASP A 60 3.33 7.85 -26.37
N TYR A 61 4.65 7.89 -26.21
CA TYR A 61 5.58 7.24 -27.16
C TYR A 61 5.34 5.72 -27.24
N LEU A 62 5.18 5.04 -26.10
CA LEU A 62 4.89 3.60 -26.10
C LEU A 62 3.53 3.29 -26.76
N LYS A 63 2.52 4.13 -26.56
CA LYS A 63 1.22 3.99 -27.23
C LYS A 63 1.35 4.17 -28.74
N SER A 64 2.11 5.17 -29.20
CA SER A 64 2.29 5.42 -30.64
C SER A 64 3.03 4.25 -31.30
N MET A 65 4.08 3.74 -30.65
CA MET A 65 4.82 2.57 -31.11
C MET A 65 3.94 1.31 -31.11
N ASN A 66 3.15 1.09 -30.06
CA ASN A 66 2.22 -0.04 -30.02
C ASN A 66 1.18 0.09 -31.13
N LYS A 67 0.57 1.26 -31.33
CA LYS A 67 -0.39 1.51 -32.42
C LYS A 67 0.22 1.29 -33.82
N ALA A 68 1.47 1.70 -34.01
CA ALA A 68 2.18 1.49 -35.27
C ALA A 68 2.49 0.01 -35.53
N ASN A 69 2.80 -0.75 -34.47
CA ASN A 69 3.16 -2.17 -34.55
C ASN A 69 1.98 -3.11 -34.31
N SER A 70 0.82 -2.61 -33.88
CA SER A 70 -0.42 -3.36 -33.76
C SER A 70 -1.00 -3.56 -35.17
N LYS A 71 -0.30 -4.35 -35.98
CA LYS A 71 -0.92 -5.01 -37.11
C LYS A 71 -1.98 -5.91 -36.48
N GLY A 72 -3.24 -5.50 -36.59
CA GLY A 72 -4.37 -6.22 -36.03
C GLY A 72 -4.30 -7.70 -36.39
N VAL A 73 -4.87 -8.57 -35.54
CA VAL A 73 -4.89 -10.02 -35.71
C VAL A 73 -5.13 -10.37 -37.19
N THR A 74 -4.06 -10.77 -37.89
CA THR A 74 -4.18 -11.25 -39.27
C THR A 74 -4.92 -12.57 -39.20
N LYS A 75 -6.19 -12.60 -39.62
CA LYS A 75 -6.92 -13.84 -39.80
C LYS A 75 -6.13 -14.69 -40.80
N SER A 76 -5.66 -15.85 -40.35
CA SER A 76 -5.05 -16.83 -41.24
C SER A 76 -6.06 -17.19 -42.33
N THR A 77 -5.70 -17.01 -43.60
CA THR A 77 -6.53 -17.36 -44.76
C THR A 77 -6.33 -18.83 -45.17
N ILE A 78 -5.77 -19.66 -44.29
CA ILE A 78 -5.61 -21.09 -44.55
C ILE A 78 -6.97 -21.75 -44.35
N ASN A 79 -7.68 -22.01 -45.45
CA ASN A 79 -8.81 -22.93 -45.48
C ASN A 79 -8.26 -24.35 -45.41
N TYR A 80 -8.78 -25.17 -44.49
CA TYR A 80 -8.59 -26.61 -44.52
C TYR A 80 -9.71 -27.20 -45.39
N ASP A 81 -9.33 -27.86 -46.48
CA ASP A 81 -10.20 -28.72 -47.30
C ASP A 81 -10.58 -30.01 -46.54
#